data_AF-A0A968A9F1-F1
#
_entry.id   AF-A0A968A9F1-F1
#
_cell.length_a   1.000
_cell.length_b   1.000
_cell.length_c   1.000
_cell.angle_alpha   90.00
_cell.angle_beta   90.00
_cell.angle_gamma   90.00
#
_symmetry.space_group_name_H-M   'P 1'
#
loop_
_entity.id
_entity.type
_entity.pdbx_description
1 polymer ?
#
loop_
_entity_poly.entity_id
_entity_poly.type
_entity_poly.pdbx_seq_one_letter_code
_entity_poly.pdbx_strand_id
1 'polypeptide(L)'
;DDPDTISGFDAIEDIIDVSDIDANVLTDVDDEAFLYGGNNSEVVANSITWHQADGNTYVQGDVNGDTVSDFEIEITGLHNLDDSDFVL
;
A
#
# COMPACT_ATOMS: atom_id res chain seq x y z
N ASP A 1 -12.93 -4.54 8.03
CA ASP A 1 -12.51 -5.85 7.55
C ASP A 1 -11.19 -6.22 8.21
N ASP A 2 -10.88 -7.51 8.24
CA ASP A 2 -9.54 -7.95 8.56
C ASP A 2 -8.68 -7.78 7.29
N PRO A 3 -7.43 -7.28 7.40
CA PRO A 3 -6.55 -7.09 6.25
C PRO A 3 -6.17 -8.44 5.64
N ASP A 4 -5.87 -8.45 4.34
CA ASP A 4 -5.22 -9.60 3.71
C ASP A 4 -3.80 -9.73 4.26
N THR A 5 -3.34 -10.97 4.54
CA THR A 5 -2.03 -11.21 5.16
C THR A 5 -1.05 -11.90 4.21
N ILE A 6 0.13 -11.32 4.04
CA ILE A 6 1.28 -11.91 3.37
C ILE A 6 2.25 -12.45 4.44
N SER A 7 2.66 -13.71 4.30
CA SER A 7 3.67 -14.33 5.16
C SER A 7 4.89 -14.73 4.35
N GLY A 8 6.09 -14.54 4.91
CA GLY A 8 7.34 -14.93 4.26
C GLY A 8 7.83 -13.98 3.18
N PHE A 9 7.36 -12.73 3.17
CA PHE A 9 7.85 -11.68 2.27
C PHE A 9 9.35 -11.43 2.47
N ASP A 10 10.10 -11.36 1.39
CA ASP A 10 11.50 -10.93 1.35
C ASP A 10 11.62 -9.67 0.48
N ALA A 11 11.78 -8.50 1.10
CA ALA A 11 11.91 -7.21 0.41
C ALA A 11 13.13 -7.11 -0.54
N ILE A 12 14.02 -8.10 -0.58
CA ILE A 12 15.12 -8.15 -1.55
C ILE A 12 14.72 -8.88 -2.84
N GLU A 13 13.77 -9.82 -2.75
CA GLU A 13 13.41 -10.72 -3.86
C GLU A 13 11.96 -10.55 -4.34
N ASP A 14 11.05 -10.19 -3.45
CA ASP A 14 9.62 -10.07 -3.68
C ASP A 14 9.21 -8.62 -3.96
N ILE A 15 8.09 -8.47 -4.69
CA ILE A 15 7.47 -7.18 -5.01
C ILE A 15 5.96 -7.26 -4.76
N ILE A 16 5.36 -6.13 -4.41
CA ILE A 16 3.92 -5.96 -4.26
C ILE A 16 3.42 -5.20 -5.49
N ASP A 17 2.71 -5.91 -6.36
CA ASP A 17 2.13 -5.33 -7.58
C ASP A 17 0.69 -4.86 -7.31
N VAL A 18 0.49 -3.55 -7.38
CA VAL A 18 -0.82 -2.90 -7.25
C VAL A 18 -1.20 -2.14 -8.52
N SER A 19 -0.46 -2.33 -9.62
CA SER A 19 -0.63 -1.56 -10.86
C SER A 19 -1.94 -1.84 -11.61
N ASP A 20 -2.63 -2.94 -11.27
CA ASP A 20 -3.96 -3.26 -11.79
C ASP A 20 -5.10 -2.53 -11.03
N ILE A 21 -4.78 -1.72 -10.03
CA ILE A 21 -5.76 -0.95 -9.24
C ILE A 21 -5.68 0.53 -9.65
N ASP A 22 -6.82 1.06 -10.10
CA ASP A 22 -6.97 2.51 -10.31
C ASP A 22 -6.92 3.25 -8.96
N ALA A 23 -5.90 4.10 -8.81
CA ALA A 23 -5.66 4.89 -7.61
C ALA A 23 -6.62 6.08 -7.44
N ASN A 24 -7.43 6.44 -8.45
CA ASN A 24 -8.35 7.56 -8.34
C ASN A 24 -9.67 7.37 -9.10
N VAL A 25 -10.59 6.65 -8.46
CA VAL A 25 -11.93 6.36 -8.99
C VAL A 25 -12.86 7.59 -9.10
N LEU A 26 -12.39 8.77 -8.68
CA LEU A 26 -13.16 10.02 -8.76
C LEU A 26 -12.88 10.82 -10.03
N THR A 27 -11.96 10.36 -10.88
CA THR A 27 -11.70 10.97 -12.18
C THR A 27 -12.24 10.13 -13.34
N ASP A 28 -12.24 10.70 -14.55
CA ASP A 28 -12.61 9.97 -15.78
C ASP A 28 -11.36 9.37 -16.47
N VAL A 29 -10.20 9.45 -15.84
CA VAL A 29 -9.01 8.70 -16.27
C VAL A 29 -9.15 7.29 -15.66
N ASP A 30 -8.69 6.30 -16.42
CA ASP A 30 -8.66 4.90 -15.98
C ASP A 30 -7.18 4.51 -15.77
N ASP A 31 -6.93 3.58 -14.86
CA ASP A 31 -5.61 3.03 -14.52
C ASP A 31 -4.61 4.10 -14.01
N GLU A 32 -5.03 5.00 -13.13
CA GLU A 32 -4.08 5.86 -12.43
C GLU A 32 -3.20 5.06 -11.47
N ALA A 33 -1.88 5.23 -11.61
CA ALA A 33 -0.91 4.74 -10.63
C ALA A 33 -1.05 5.47 -9.28
N PHE A 34 -0.84 4.74 -8.19
CA PHE A 34 -0.74 5.36 -6.86
C PHE A 34 0.51 6.24 -6.77
N LEU A 35 0.42 7.30 -5.96
CA LEU A 35 1.62 8.00 -5.49
C LEU A 35 2.29 7.18 -4.38
N TYR A 36 3.61 7.29 -4.26
CA TYR A 36 4.34 6.71 -3.12
C TYR A 36 4.33 7.67 -1.92
N GLY A 37 3.56 7.32 -0.88
CA GLY A 37 3.46 8.06 0.38
C GLY A 37 4.52 7.66 1.43
N GLY A 38 5.14 6.49 1.27
CA GLY A 38 6.25 6.02 2.09
C GLY A 38 5.89 5.62 3.52
N ASN A 39 6.89 5.63 4.41
CA ASN A 39 6.72 5.30 5.83
C ASN A 39 5.88 6.38 6.53
N ASN A 40 4.59 6.12 6.68
CA ASN A 40 3.61 7.00 7.26
C ASN A 40 2.44 6.19 7.83
N SER A 41 2.11 6.41 9.11
CA SER A 41 0.95 5.78 9.76
C SER A 41 -0.39 6.38 9.35
N GLU A 42 -0.38 7.58 8.79
CA GLU A 42 -1.57 8.19 8.21
C GLU A 42 -1.76 7.73 6.76
N VAL A 43 -3.00 7.51 6.37
CA VAL A 43 -3.37 7.25 4.98
C VAL A 43 -3.30 8.56 4.18
N VAL A 44 -2.76 8.49 2.97
CA VAL A 44 -2.61 9.65 2.09
C VAL A 44 -3.43 9.43 0.83
N ALA A 45 -4.20 10.45 0.45
CA ALA A 45 -5.07 10.41 -0.73
C ALA A 45 -4.36 9.89 -1.98
N ASN A 46 -4.98 8.93 -2.67
CA ASN A 46 -4.52 8.38 -3.95
C ASN A 46 -3.06 7.85 -3.89
N SER A 47 -2.66 7.31 -2.74
CA SER A 47 -1.28 6.90 -2.46
C SER A 47 -1.21 5.54 -1.78
N ILE A 48 -0.02 4.92 -1.86
CA ILE A 48 0.39 3.82 -0.99
C ILE A 48 1.25 4.37 0.15
N THR A 49 0.85 4.11 1.39
CA THR A 49 1.67 4.32 2.59
C THR A 49 1.97 3.00 3.26
N TRP A 50 2.99 2.99 4.12
CA TRP A 50 3.24 1.85 4.98
C TRP A 50 3.65 2.27 6.38
N HIS A 51 3.36 1.42 7.37
CA HIS A 51 3.81 1.62 8.74
C HIS A 51 4.08 0.28 9.43
N GLN A 52 4.67 0.33 10.62
CA GLN A 52 4.93 -0.86 11.43
C GLN A 52 4.20 -0.75 12.77
N ALA A 53 3.46 -1.79 13.12
CA ALA A 53 2.73 -1.89 14.37
C ALA A 53 2.72 -3.36 14.84
N ASP A 54 2.70 -3.58 16.15
CA ASP A 54 2.54 -4.91 16.75
C ASP A 54 3.46 -6.03 16.23
N GLY A 55 4.64 -5.66 15.69
CA GLY A 55 5.63 -6.59 15.16
C GLY A 55 5.49 -6.92 13.67
N ASN A 56 4.50 -6.33 12.99
CA ASN A 56 4.20 -6.51 11.58
C ASN A 56 4.31 -5.18 10.81
N THR A 57 4.27 -5.27 9.49
CA THR A 57 4.29 -4.14 8.56
C THR A 57 2.94 -4.08 7.86
N TYR A 58 2.36 -2.90 7.75
CA TYR A 58 1.05 -2.69 7.15
C TYR A 58 1.21 -1.75 5.96
N VAL A 59 0.69 -2.14 4.80
CA VAL A 59 0.62 -1.33 3.59
C VAL A 59 -0.83 -0.90 3.41
N GLN A 60 -1.04 0.39 3.19
CA GLN A 60 -2.36 1.01 3.09
C GLN A 60 -2.49 1.70 1.75
N GLY A 61 -3.66 1.56 1.11
CA GLY A 61 -4.00 2.27 -0.13
C GLY A 61 -5.33 3.00 -0.02
N ASP A 62 -5.42 4.15 -0.68
CA ASP A 62 -6.63 4.98 -0.78
C ASP A 62 -6.87 5.26 -2.26
N VAL A 63 -7.99 4.75 -2.80
CA VAL A 63 -8.39 4.88 -4.20
C VAL A 63 -9.40 6.01 -4.41
N ASN A 64 -9.99 6.53 -3.34
CA ASN A 64 -11.09 7.49 -3.41
C ASN A 64 -10.70 8.90 -2.90
N GLY A 65 -9.52 9.04 -2.30
CA GLY A 65 -8.92 10.28 -1.84
C GLY A 65 -9.51 10.83 -0.53
N ASP A 66 -10.20 10.02 0.27
CA ASP A 66 -10.83 10.44 1.53
C ASP A 66 -9.91 10.34 2.75
N THR A 67 -8.65 9.93 2.58
CA THR A 67 -7.65 9.73 3.64
C THR A 67 -8.03 8.63 4.64
N VAL A 68 -8.84 7.68 4.21
CA VAL A 68 -9.13 6.41 4.89
C VAL A 68 -8.62 5.29 4.00
N SER A 69 -8.05 4.24 4.60
CA SER A 69 -7.57 3.11 3.81
C SER A 69 -8.76 2.42 3.16
N ASP A 70 -8.78 2.37 1.84
CA ASP A 70 -9.74 1.57 1.07
C ASP A 70 -9.35 0.09 1.07
N PHE A 71 -8.06 -0.20 1.21
CA PHE A 71 -7.53 -1.53 1.49
C PHE A 71 -6.27 -1.48 2.35
N GLU A 72 -5.98 -2.60 3.01
CA GLU A 72 -4.79 -2.79 3.82
C GLU A 72 -4.23 -4.21 3.63
N ILE A 73 -2.91 -4.32 3.55
CA ILE A 73 -2.16 -5.57 3.51
C ILE A 73 -1.28 -5.64 4.75
N GLU A 74 -1.45 -6.70 5.54
CA GLU A 74 -0.55 -7.03 6.64
C GLU A 74 0.58 -7.94 6.12
N ILE A 75 1.82 -7.52 6.31
CA ILE A 75 3.01 -8.32 6.05
C ILE A 75 3.57 -8.78 7.40
N THR A 76 3.67 -10.09 7.58
CA THR A 76 4.23 -10.66 8.81
C THR A 76 5.69 -10.23 8.98
N GLY A 77 6.01 -9.63 10.12
CA GLY A 77 7.35 -9.13 10.45
C GLY A 77 7.58 -7.66 10.10
N LEU A 78 8.74 -7.15 10.51
CA LEU A 78 9.14 -5.76 10.32
C LEU A 78 9.99 -5.63 9.05
N HIS A 79 9.42 -5.01 8.03
CA HIS A 79 10.02 -4.77 6.72
C HIS A 79 10.17 -3.27 6.51
N ASN A 80 11.34 -2.83 6.05
CA ASN A 80 11.55 -1.45 5.64
C ASN A 80 11.31 -1.39 4.13
N LEU A 81 10.17 -0.86 3.74
CA LEU A 81 9.78 -0.80 2.33
C LEU A 81 10.20 0.55 1.72
N ASP A 82 10.63 0.54 0.48
CA ASP A 82 10.83 1.72 -0.36
C ASP A 82 9.93 1.69 -1.61
N ASP A 83 10.12 2.61 -2.55
CA ASP A 83 9.31 2.67 -3.77
C ASP A 83 9.59 1.51 -4.74
N SER A 84 10.75 0.86 -4.63
CA SER A 84 11.14 -0.26 -5.49
C SER A 84 10.51 -1.59 -5.12
N ASP A 85 9.94 -1.69 -3.90
CA ASP A 85 9.14 -2.84 -3.46
C ASP A 85 7.75 -2.89 -4.10
N PHE A 86 7.35 -1.82 -4.83
CA PHE A 86 6.03 -1.69 -5.41
C PHE A 86 6.08 -1.54 -6.93
N VAL A 87 5.11 -2.17 -7.61
CA VAL A 87 4.74 -1.80 -8.97
C VAL A 87 3.49 -0.94 -8.85
N LEU A 88 3.64 0.36 -9.13
CA LEU A 88 2.61 1.39 -9.03
C LEU A 88 2.05 1.76 -10.41
#